data_AF-A0A428MUY6-F1
#
_entry.id   AF-A0A428MUY6-F1
#
_cell.length_a   1.000
_cell.length_b   1.000
_cell.length_c   1.000
_cell.angle_alpha   90.00
_cell.angle_beta   90.00
_cell.angle_gamma   90.00
#
_symmetry.space_group_name_H-M   'P 1'
#
loop_
_entity.id
_entity.type
_entity.pdbx_description
1 polymer ?
#
loop_
_entity_poly.entity_id
_entity_poly.type
_entity_poly.pdbx_seq_one_letter_code
_entity_poly.pdbx_strand_id
1 'polypeptide(L)'
;MFITKLIHKYRSDLGFRRTFIDTVKNFKVIRYLLILSIVPLIGLIYSTFFVNFWVMILSILLYVGIMGHAGNIRNRELLNSTYSPVDPRLKKFRTILYDLNIDSENNDDLEVLENLIREEEIILKESLKLPLSGVITQLITALLVTLLLTYSVSQMIEGSIESAYNNLVVYVSIIGFIFMLSSLIMAISSFSKSNVIREILLLIMRLKLENKIIKNNFNNH
;
A
#
# COMPACT_ATOMS: atom_id res chain seq x y z
N MET A 1 -15.81 -19.50 -10.06
CA MET A 1 -16.84 -18.43 -10.14
C MET A 1 -17.19 -17.87 -8.75
N PHE A 2 -17.40 -18.72 -7.74
CA PHE A 2 -17.71 -18.30 -6.36
C PHE A 2 -16.61 -17.44 -5.70
N ILE A 3 -15.36 -17.90 -5.73
CA ILE A 3 -14.20 -17.17 -5.16
C ILE A 3 -14.04 -15.79 -5.82
N THR A 4 -14.23 -15.71 -7.14
CA THR A 4 -14.20 -14.45 -7.88
C THR A 4 -15.27 -13.48 -7.39
N LYS A 5 -16.48 -13.97 -7.10
CA LYS A 5 -17.58 -13.18 -6.54
C LYS A 5 -17.25 -12.71 -5.11
N LEU A 6 -16.69 -13.57 -4.27
CA LEU A 6 -16.23 -13.24 -2.92
C LEU A 6 -15.14 -12.15 -2.96
N ILE A 7 -14.10 -12.33 -3.77
CA ILE A 7 -13.01 -11.35 -3.94
C ILE A 7 -13.55 -10.02 -4.45
N HIS A 8 -14.48 -10.04 -5.42
CA HIS A 8 -15.08 -8.84 -5.96
C HIS A 8 -15.90 -8.09 -4.91
N LYS A 9 -16.73 -8.80 -4.16
CA LYS A 9 -17.56 -8.21 -3.10
C LYS A 9 -16.72 -7.67 -1.95
N TYR A 10 -15.69 -8.42 -1.55
CA TYR A 10 -14.68 -7.96 -0.59
C TYR A 10 -13.99 -6.67 -1.07
N ARG A 11 -13.54 -6.61 -2.32
CA ARG A 11 -12.94 -5.39 -2.89
C ARG A 11 -13.93 -4.23 -2.97
N SER A 12 -15.22 -4.50 -3.20
CA SER A 12 -16.24 -3.45 -3.22
C SER A 12 -16.46 -2.85 -1.83
N ASP A 13 -16.54 -3.68 -0.78
CA ASP A 13 -16.90 -3.23 0.57
C ASP A 13 -15.70 -2.83 1.44
N LEU A 14 -14.53 -3.42 1.20
CA LEU A 14 -13.30 -3.25 1.98
C LEU A 14 -12.08 -2.85 1.12
N GLY A 15 -12.23 -2.66 -0.19
CA GLY A 15 -11.11 -2.31 -1.07
C GLY A 15 -10.58 -0.89 -0.89
N PHE A 16 -9.49 -0.60 -1.61
CA PHE A 16 -8.71 0.63 -1.48
C PHE A 16 -9.58 1.88 -1.47
N ARG A 17 -10.50 2.03 -2.42
CA ARG A 17 -11.32 3.23 -2.57
C ARG A 17 -12.16 3.50 -1.31
N ARG A 18 -12.85 2.49 -0.79
CA ARG A 18 -13.76 2.63 0.35
C ARG A 18 -12.97 2.79 1.64
N THR A 19 -11.93 1.99 1.83
CA THR A 19 -11.02 2.11 2.97
C THR A 19 -10.32 3.47 2.99
N PHE A 20 -9.89 3.99 1.85
CA PHE A 20 -9.31 5.33 1.72
C PHE A 20 -10.32 6.42 2.06
N ILE A 21 -11.53 6.37 1.51
CA ILE A 21 -12.60 7.34 1.82
C ILE A 21 -12.95 7.29 3.32
N ASP A 22 -13.17 6.10 3.88
CA ASP A 22 -13.48 5.93 5.31
C ASP A 22 -12.34 6.45 6.18
N THR A 23 -11.09 6.21 5.80
CA THR A 23 -9.90 6.69 6.52
C THR A 23 -9.80 8.22 6.46
N VAL A 24 -9.95 8.84 5.29
CA VAL A 24 -9.90 10.30 5.12
C VAL A 24 -11.09 11.00 5.79
N LYS A 25 -12.24 10.33 5.87
CA LYS A 25 -13.44 10.83 6.55
C LYS A 25 -13.29 10.78 8.06
N ASN A 26 -12.77 9.68 8.60
CA ASN A 26 -12.74 9.43 10.04
C ASN A 26 -11.50 10.02 10.73
N PHE A 27 -10.36 10.12 10.03
CA PHE A 27 -9.12 10.63 10.60
C PHE A 27 -8.82 12.04 10.09
N LYS A 28 -9.22 13.06 10.86
CA LYS A 28 -8.93 14.47 10.58
C LYS A 28 -7.43 14.68 10.30
N VAL A 29 -6.56 14.03 11.08
CA VAL A 29 -5.09 14.15 10.98
C VAL A 29 -4.56 13.63 9.63
N ILE A 30 -5.12 12.53 9.12
CA ILE A 30 -4.73 11.96 7.80
C ILE A 30 -5.11 12.92 6.66
N ARG A 31 -6.23 13.63 6.78
CA ARG A 31 -6.62 14.67 5.80
C ARG A 31 -5.62 15.82 5.75
N TYR A 32 -5.17 16.31 6.91
CA TYR A 32 -4.13 17.34 6.97
C TYR A 32 -2.81 16.85 6.37
N LEU A 33 -2.41 15.61 6.66
CA LEU A 33 -1.18 15.02 6.11
C LEU A 33 -1.23 14.85 4.58
N LEU A 34 -2.39 14.48 4.01
CA LEU A 34 -2.59 14.41 2.56
C LEU A 34 -2.43 15.78 1.89
N ILE A 35 -3.04 16.83 2.44
CA ILE A 35 -2.91 18.19 1.90
C ILE A 35 -1.46 18.66 2.03
N LEU A 36 -0.83 18.38 3.18
CA LEU A 36 0.57 18.74 3.43
C LEU A 36 1.53 18.01 2.48
N SER A 37 1.20 16.81 2.02
CA SER A 37 2.01 16.05 1.04
C SER A 37 1.97 16.61 -0.39
N ILE A 38 1.00 17.48 -0.72
CA ILE A 38 0.93 18.17 -2.02
C ILE A 38 1.99 19.29 -2.09
N VAL A 39 2.30 19.93 -0.97
CA VAL A 39 3.30 21.01 -0.88
C VAL A 39 4.68 20.60 -1.40
N PRO A 40 5.30 19.49 -0.96
CA PRO A 40 6.59 19.05 -1.49
C PRO A 40 6.51 18.58 -2.95
N LEU A 41 5.35 18.14 -3.43
CA LEU A 41 5.17 17.80 -4.85
C LEU A 41 5.18 19.06 -5.72
N ILE A 42 4.46 20.11 -5.31
CA ILE A 42 4.52 21.42 -5.97
C ILE A 42 5.93 22.00 -5.89
N GLY A 43 6.59 21.86 -4.73
CA GLY A 43 7.97 22.29 -4.53
C GLY A 43 8.96 21.61 -5.48
N LEU A 44 8.81 20.29 -5.71
CA LEU A 44 9.60 19.54 -6.69
C LEU A 44 9.36 20.00 -8.13
N ILE A 45 8.10 20.23 -8.50
CA ILE A 45 7.76 20.75 -9.84
C ILE A 45 8.37 22.14 -10.03
N TYR A 46 8.18 23.02 -9.05
CA TYR A 46 8.74 24.37 -9.07
C TYR A 46 10.27 24.35 -9.16
N SER A 47 10.95 23.52 -8.36
CA SER A 47 12.41 23.44 -8.40
C SER A 47 12.94 22.93 -9.74
N THR A 48 12.16 22.12 -10.45
CA THR A 48 12.51 21.62 -11.79
C THR A 48 12.43 22.76 -12.83
N PHE A 49 11.38 23.57 -12.79
CA PHE A 49 11.19 24.69 -13.74
C PHE A 49 12.16 25.85 -13.51
N PHE A 50 12.48 26.16 -12.25
CA PHE A 50 13.34 27.29 -11.88
C PHE A 50 14.77 26.89 -11.52
N VAL A 51 15.14 25.63 -11.72
CA VAL A 51 16.47 25.07 -11.46
C VAL A 51 17.00 25.42 -10.05
N ASN A 52 16.12 25.31 -9.05
CA ASN A 52 16.44 25.70 -7.67
C ASN A 52 16.71 24.48 -6.79
N PHE A 53 18.00 24.13 -6.67
CA PHE A 53 18.46 22.96 -5.94
C PHE A 53 18.09 22.95 -4.44
N TRP A 54 18.09 24.12 -3.80
CA TRP A 54 17.75 24.22 -2.37
C TRP A 54 16.28 23.92 -2.09
N VAL A 55 15.38 24.42 -2.95
CA VAL A 55 13.94 24.15 -2.86
C VAL A 55 13.66 22.66 -3.11
N MET A 56 14.42 22.02 -3.99
CA MET A 56 14.31 20.59 -4.27
C MET A 56 14.67 19.74 -3.03
N ILE A 57 15.84 20.00 -2.42
CA ILE A 57 16.26 19.29 -1.19
C ILE A 57 15.24 19.49 -0.07
N LEU A 58 14.80 20.74 0.15
CA LEU A 58 13.81 21.05 1.18
C LEU A 58 12.50 20.30 0.94
N SER A 59 12.05 20.20 -0.31
CA SER A 59 10.83 19.46 -0.68
C SER A 59 10.96 17.96 -0.39
N ILE A 60 12.10 17.35 -0.72
CA ILE A 60 12.37 15.94 -0.41
C ILE A 60 12.38 15.71 1.11
N LEU A 61 13.08 16.55 1.87
CA LEU A 61 13.15 16.44 3.32
C LEU A 61 11.78 16.62 3.98
N LEU A 62 11.00 17.62 3.54
CA LEU A 62 9.63 17.83 3.99
C LEU A 62 8.76 16.61 3.72
N TYR A 63 8.82 16.04 2.51
CA TYR A 63 8.06 14.84 2.17
C TYR A 63 8.40 13.65 3.10
N VAL A 64 9.70 13.39 3.32
CA VAL A 64 10.15 12.33 4.22
C VAL A 64 9.68 12.58 5.65
N GLY A 65 9.77 13.82 6.14
CA GLY A 65 9.29 14.20 7.48
C GLY A 65 7.79 14.00 7.66
N ILE A 66 6.98 14.42 6.67
CA ILE A 66 5.52 14.25 6.68
C ILE A 66 5.15 12.77 6.68
N MET A 67 5.77 11.97 5.81
CA MET A 67 5.51 10.52 5.75
C MET A 67 5.94 9.80 7.03
N GLY A 68 7.09 10.15 7.61
CA GLY A 68 7.55 9.60 8.89
C GLY A 68 6.59 9.93 10.03
N HIS A 69 6.12 11.18 10.10
CA HIS A 69 5.15 11.59 11.11
C HIS A 69 3.79 10.90 10.93
N ALA A 70 3.30 10.79 9.68
CA ALA A 70 2.08 10.07 9.34
C ALA A 70 2.14 8.60 9.77
N GLY A 71 3.27 7.93 9.49
CA GLY A 71 3.52 6.55 9.90
C GLY A 71 3.48 6.38 11.42
N ASN A 72 4.11 7.30 12.16
CA ASN A 72 4.09 7.28 13.62
C ASN A 72 2.70 7.50 14.22
N ILE A 73 1.91 8.43 13.67
CA ILE A 73 0.53 8.66 14.11
C ILE A 73 -0.31 7.41 13.88
N ARG A 74 -0.25 6.83 12.68
CA ARG A 74 -0.94 5.58 12.36
C ARG A 74 -0.54 4.45 13.32
N ASN A 75 0.76 4.28 13.60
CA ASN A 75 1.23 3.24 14.50
C ASN A 75 0.75 3.47 15.94
N ARG A 76 0.76 4.72 16.41
CA ARG A 76 0.24 5.08 17.74
C ARG A 76 -1.27 4.86 17.85
N GLU A 77 -2.04 5.21 16.82
CA GLU A 77 -3.47 4.94 16.79
C GLU A 77 -3.76 3.44 16.74
N LEU A 78 -2.97 2.64 16.01
CA LEU A 78 -3.08 1.18 16.01
C LEU A 78 -2.78 0.59 17.40
N LEU A 79 -1.74 1.08 18.07
CA LEU A 79 -1.37 0.65 19.43
C LEU A 79 -2.35 1.14 20.51
N ASN A 80 -2.99 2.30 20.31
CA ASN A 80 -4.00 2.82 21.24
C ASN A 80 -5.40 2.29 20.94
N SER A 81 -5.65 1.70 19.76
CA SER A 81 -6.90 1.02 19.42
C SER A 81 -7.02 -0.38 20.03
N THR A 82 -6.04 -0.81 20.82
CA THR A 82 -6.15 -2.00 21.66
C THR A 82 -7.37 -1.83 22.59
N TYR A 83 -8.31 -2.77 22.49
CA TYR A 83 -9.64 -2.82 23.15
C TYR A 83 -10.82 -2.10 22.47
N SER A 84 -11.05 -2.35 21.18
CA SER A 84 -12.43 -2.53 20.72
C SER A 84 -12.68 -4.04 20.57
N PRO A 85 -13.59 -4.65 21.33
CA PRO A 85 -13.81 -6.11 21.35
C PRO A 85 -14.33 -6.68 20.02
N VAL A 86 -14.65 -5.84 19.04
CA VAL A 86 -15.10 -6.26 17.72
C VAL A 86 -14.34 -5.49 16.65
N ASP A 87 -13.44 -6.17 15.94
CA ASP A 87 -12.75 -5.62 14.77
C ASP A 87 -13.81 -5.21 13.72
N PRO A 88 -13.94 -3.92 13.36
CA PRO A 88 -14.95 -3.46 12.42
C PRO A 88 -14.80 -4.10 11.03
N ARG A 89 -13.59 -4.58 10.67
CA ARG A 89 -13.38 -5.36 9.45
C ARG A 89 -14.00 -6.75 9.56
N LEU A 90 -13.89 -7.39 10.71
CA LEU A 90 -14.48 -8.71 10.97
C LEU A 90 -16.01 -8.63 10.92
N LYS A 91 -16.61 -7.57 11.47
CA LYS A 91 -18.06 -7.31 11.36
C LYS A 91 -18.51 -7.15 9.90
N LYS A 92 -17.81 -6.32 9.11
CA LYS A 92 -18.08 -6.16 7.67
C LYS A 92 -17.89 -7.48 6.91
N PHE A 93 -16.89 -8.28 7.29
CA PHE A 93 -16.64 -9.58 6.68
C PHE A 93 -17.75 -10.60 6.96
N ARG A 94 -18.30 -10.64 8.19
CA ARG A 94 -19.48 -11.46 8.51
C ARG A 94 -20.68 -11.09 7.63
N THR A 95 -20.92 -9.79 7.38
CA THR A 95 -21.97 -9.35 6.45
C THR A 95 -21.73 -9.85 5.02
N ILE A 96 -20.47 -9.81 4.54
CA ILE A 96 -20.12 -10.33 3.21
C ILE A 96 -20.40 -11.84 3.12
N LEU A 97 -20.07 -12.60 4.17
CA LEU A 97 -20.34 -14.05 4.23
C LEU A 97 -21.84 -14.35 4.25
N TYR A 98 -22.60 -13.62 5.07
CA TYR A 98 -24.06 -13.73 5.15
C TYR A 98 -24.70 -13.50 3.78
N ASP A 99 -24.31 -12.43 3.07
CA ASP A 99 -24.86 -12.15 1.74
C ASP A 99 -24.44 -13.17 0.67
N LEU A 100 -23.43 -14.00 0.94
CA LEU A 100 -23.00 -15.09 0.08
C LEU A 100 -23.57 -16.45 0.52
N ASN A 101 -24.50 -16.44 1.49
CA ASN A 101 -25.10 -17.63 2.10
C ASN A 101 -24.07 -18.58 2.74
N ILE A 102 -23.00 -18.03 3.31
CA ILE A 102 -22.05 -18.78 4.13
C ILE A 102 -22.36 -18.47 5.59
N ASP A 103 -22.62 -19.52 6.38
CA ASP A 103 -22.75 -19.36 7.81
C ASP A 103 -21.37 -19.09 8.45
N SER A 104 -21.23 -17.91 9.06
CA SER A 104 -20.00 -17.51 9.75
C SER A 104 -19.80 -18.19 11.10
N GLU A 105 -20.81 -18.86 11.63
CA GLU A 105 -20.77 -19.59 12.92
C GLU A 105 -20.47 -21.08 12.71
N ASN A 106 -20.70 -21.60 11.51
CA ASN A 106 -20.37 -22.98 11.13
C ASN A 106 -18.89 -23.11 10.75
N ASN A 107 -18.12 -23.86 11.55
CA ASN A 107 -16.70 -24.08 11.29
C ASN A 107 -16.44 -24.93 10.03
N ASP A 108 -17.36 -25.81 9.66
CA ASP A 108 -17.21 -26.70 8.51
C ASP A 108 -17.30 -25.89 7.20
N ASP A 109 -18.27 -24.97 7.12
CA ASP A 109 -18.42 -24.05 5.98
C ASP A 109 -17.20 -23.13 5.84
N LEU A 110 -16.65 -22.67 6.97
CA LEU A 110 -15.41 -21.88 7.00
C LEU A 110 -14.17 -22.70 6.59
N GLU A 111 -14.16 -24.01 6.82
CA GLU A 111 -13.07 -24.91 6.40
C GLU A 111 -13.09 -25.20 4.91
N VAL A 112 -14.27 -25.47 4.35
CA VAL A 112 -14.44 -25.58 2.89
C VAL A 112 -14.02 -24.27 2.21
N LEU A 113 -14.43 -23.13 2.76
CA LEU A 113 -14.04 -21.82 2.25
C LEU A 113 -12.53 -21.58 2.30
N GLU A 114 -11.89 -21.91 3.43
CA GLU A 114 -10.44 -21.77 3.60
C GLU A 114 -9.67 -22.59 2.56
N ASN A 115 -10.06 -23.85 2.36
CA ASN A 115 -9.40 -24.75 1.41
C ASN A 115 -9.52 -24.25 -0.03
N LEU A 116 -10.73 -23.83 -0.44
CA LEU A 116 -10.96 -23.24 -1.76
C LEU A 116 -10.11 -21.98 -2.01
N ILE A 117 -9.96 -21.13 -1.00
CA ILE A 117 -9.14 -19.91 -1.12
C ILE A 117 -7.64 -20.23 -1.18
N ARG A 118 -7.18 -21.24 -0.44
CA ARG A 118 -5.78 -21.72 -0.51
C ARG A 118 -5.44 -22.28 -1.89
N GLU A 119 -6.35 -23.01 -2.52
CA GLU A 119 -6.16 -23.49 -3.89
C GLU A 119 -6.04 -22.32 -4.89
N GLU A 120 -6.91 -21.31 -4.78
CA GLU A 120 -6.82 -20.11 -5.61
C GLU A 120 -5.50 -19.35 -5.38
N GLU A 121 -4.97 -19.32 -4.14
CA GLU A 121 -3.67 -18.72 -3.84
C GLU A 121 -2.52 -19.44 -4.57
N ILE A 122 -2.55 -20.77 -4.58
CA ILE A 122 -1.54 -21.61 -5.27
C ILE A 122 -1.56 -21.32 -6.78
N ILE A 123 -2.75 -21.34 -7.39
CA ILE A 123 -2.94 -21.06 -8.83
C ILE A 123 -2.41 -19.66 -9.17
N LEU A 124 -2.69 -18.67 -8.32
CA LEU A 124 -2.20 -17.31 -8.52
C LEU A 124 -0.68 -17.21 -8.45
N LYS A 125 -0.05 -17.87 -7.46
CA LYS A 125 1.41 -17.90 -7.33
C LYS A 125 2.08 -18.56 -8.53
N GLU A 126 1.49 -19.60 -9.09
CA GLU A 126 2.02 -20.26 -10.28
C GLU A 126 1.89 -19.39 -11.53
N SER A 127 0.79 -18.66 -11.68
CA SER A 127 0.57 -17.74 -12.80
C SER A 127 1.52 -16.53 -12.83
N LEU A 128 2.12 -16.17 -11.69
CA LEU A 128 2.99 -15.00 -11.53
C LEU A 128 4.50 -15.32 -11.69
N LYS A 129 4.85 -16.55 -12.09
CA LYS A 129 6.25 -16.99 -12.32
C LYS A 129 6.89 -16.39 -13.58
N LEU A 130 6.86 -15.06 -13.73
CA LEU A 130 7.74 -14.33 -14.65
C LEU A 130 8.70 -13.43 -13.86
N PRO A 131 9.66 -14.02 -13.13
CA PRO A 131 10.59 -13.29 -12.26
C PRO A 131 11.49 -12.31 -13.03
N LEU A 132 11.66 -12.50 -14.33
CA LEU A 132 12.53 -11.68 -15.16
C LEU A 132 11.95 -10.30 -15.49
N SER A 133 10.62 -10.17 -15.55
CA SER A 133 9.99 -8.90 -15.94
C SER A 133 10.35 -7.74 -14.99
N GLY A 134 10.31 -8.00 -13.68
CA GLY A 134 10.69 -7.05 -12.63
C GLY A 134 12.18 -6.73 -12.62
N VAL A 135 13.03 -7.73 -12.82
CA VAL A 135 14.48 -7.56 -12.89
C VAL A 135 14.88 -6.72 -14.10
N ILE A 136 14.28 -6.97 -15.27
CA ILE A 136 14.53 -6.21 -16.51
C ILE A 136 14.09 -4.74 -16.34
N THR A 137 12.91 -4.49 -15.77
CA THR A 137 12.45 -3.11 -15.54
C THR A 137 13.34 -2.35 -14.56
N GLN A 138 13.80 -3.01 -13.49
CA GLN A 138 14.73 -2.42 -12.53
C GLN A 138 16.09 -2.12 -13.18
N LEU A 139 16.62 -3.03 -14.00
CA LEU A 139 17.87 -2.83 -14.75
C LEU A 139 17.77 -1.65 -15.73
N ILE A 140 16.70 -1.57 -16.52
CA ILE A 140 16.48 -0.46 -17.46
C ILE A 140 16.42 0.87 -16.71
N THR A 141 15.67 0.90 -15.60
CA THR A 141 15.55 2.12 -14.77
C THR A 141 16.91 2.52 -14.19
N ALA A 142 17.65 1.57 -13.63
CA ALA A 142 18.99 1.82 -13.07
C ALA A 142 19.98 2.32 -14.15
N LEU A 143 19.93 1.74 -15.35
CA LEU A 143 20.80 2.13 -16.47
C LEU A 143 20.50 3.56 -16.92
N LEU A 144 19.23 3.94 -17.06
CA LEU A 144 18.83 5.31 -17.42
C LEU A 144 19.27 6.33 -16.36
N VAL A 145 19.03 6.03 -15.09
CA VAL A 145 19.43 6.89 -13.97
C VAL A 145 20.95 7.06 -13.93
N THR A 146 21.70 5.98 -14.16
CA THR A 146 23.17 6.00 -14.17
C THR A 146 23.70 6.80 -15.35
N LEU A 147 23.16 6.62 -16.56
CA LEU A 147 23.56 7.39 -17.74
C LEU A 147 23.37 8.89 -17.55
N LEU A 148 22.24 9.30 -16.97
CA LEU A 148 21.93 10.70 -16.73
C LEU A 148 22.93 11.34 -15.74
N LEU A 149 23.28 10.60 -14.67
CA LEU A 149 24.29 11.03 -13.71
C LEU A 149 25.67 11.13 -14.36
N THR A 150 26.09 10.10 -15.10
CA THR A 150 27.39 10.08 -15.79
C THR A 150 27.49 11.24 -16.79
N TYR A 151 26.43 11.53 -17.53
CA TYR A 151 26.38 12.66 -18.45
C TYR A 151 26.50 14.01 -17.72
N SER A 152 25.78 14.19 -16.60
CA SER A 152 25.90 15.39 -15.77
C SER A 152 27.33 15.59 -15.25
N VAL A 153 27.99 14.52 -14.78
CA VAL A 153 29.38 14.58 -14.29
C VAL A 153 30.36 14.87 -15.42
N SER A 154 30.18 14.28 -16.62
CA SER A 154 31.01 14.57 -17.79
C SER A 154 30.98 16.06 -18.15
N GLN A 155 29.79 16.65 -18.15
CA GLN A 155 29.62 18.09 -18.38
C GLN A 155 30.33 18.94 -17.30
N MET A 156 30.38 18.50 -16.04
CA MET A 156 31.18 19.19 -15.02
C MET A 156 32.68 19.14 -15.32
N ILE A 157 33.18 17.97 -15.76
CA ILE A 157 34.59 17.76 -16.11
C ILE A 157 34.98 18.59 -17.34
N GLU A 158 34.09 18.67 -18.33
CA GLU A 158 34.25 19.48 -19.55
C GLU A 158 34.15 21.00 -19.31
N GLY A 159 33.82 21.43 -18.09
CA GLY A 159 33.73 22.84 -17.71
C GLY A 159 32.40 23.51 -18.07
N SER A 160 31.41 22.78 -18.60
CA SER A 160 30.06 23.28 -18.89
C SER A 160 29.16 23.24 -17.64
N ILE A 161 29.54 24.03 -16.63
CA ILE A 161 28.95 24.02 -15.28
C ILE A 161 27.42 24.22 -15.29
N GLU A 162 26.91 25.12 -16.14
CA GLU A 162 25.47 25.41 -16.23
C GLU A 162 24.66 24.23 -16.80
N SER A 163 25.17 23.59 -17.85
CA SER A 163 24.59 22.37 -18.44
C SER A 163 24.62 21.23 -17.43
N ALA A 164 25.76 21.05 -16.76
CA ALA A 164 25.93 20.04 -15.73
C ALA A 164 24.94 20.21 -14.57
N TYR A 165 24.76 21.44 -14.09
CA TYR A 165 23.84 21.79 -13.01
C TYR A 165 22.38 21.53 -13.40
N ASN A 166 21.96 21.94 -14.60
CA ASN A 166 20.62 21.64 -15.11
C ASN A 166 20.36 20.12 -15.18
N ASN A 167 21.32 19.35 -15.71
CA ASN A 167 21.22 17.90 -15.78
C ASN A 167 21.13 17.24 -14.39
N LEU A 168 21.84 17.80 -13.40
CA LEU A 168 21.80 17.33 -12.02
C LEU A 168 20.44 17.62 -11.36
N VAL A 169 19.83 18.78 -11.62
CA VAL A 169 18.48 19.07 -11.14
C VAL A 169 17.45 18.13 -11.75
N VAL A 170 17.53 17.85 -13.05
CA VAL A 170 16.65 16.87 -13.71
C VAL A 170 16.85 15.47 -13.10
N TYR A 171 18.10 15.06 -12.88
CA TYR A 171 18.43 13.78 -12.24
C TYR A 171 17.77 13.61 -10.87
N VAL A 172 17.97 14.58 -9.97
CA VAL A 172 17.43 14.49 -8.61
C VAL A 172 15.91 14.59 -8.61
N SER A 173 15.32 15.36 -9.53
CA SER A 173 13.86 15.47 -9.68
C SER A 173 13.24 14.13 -10.11
N ILE A 174 13.86 13.42 -11.06
CA ILE A 174 13.43 12.08 -11.48
C ILE A 174 13.49 11.11 -10.29
N ILE A 175 14.57 11.11 -9.52
CA ILE A 175 14.71 10.26 -8.33
C ILE A 175 13.63 10.60 -7.30
N GLY A 176 13.45 11.87 -6.98
CA GLY A 176 12.41 12.32 -6.05
C GLY A 176 11.01 11.86 -6.47
N PHE A 177 10.70 11.95 -7.77
CA PHE A 177 9.45 11.49 -8.32
C PHE A 177 9.28 9.96 -8.23
N ILE A 178 10.33 9.18 -8.53
CA ILE A 178 10.33 7.72 -8.39
C ILE A 178 10.08 7.32 -6.93
N PHE A 179 10.70 7.99 -5.97
CA PHE A 179 10.47 7.75 -4.54
C PHE A 179 9.01 7.99 -4.15
N MET A 180 8.41 9.09 -4.61
CA MET A 180 7.00 9.40 -4.35
C MET A 180 6.06 8.36 -4.97
N LEU A 181 6.26 8.02 -6.25
CA LEU A 181 5.48 7.00 -6.95
C LEU A 181 5.59 5.63 -6.29
N SER A 182 6.79 5.23 -5.85
CA SER A 182 7.00 3.92 -5.23
C SER A 182 6.16 3.76 -3.95
N SER A 183 6.06 4.83 -3.15
CA SER A 183 5.21 4.84 -1.95
C SER A 183 3.73 4.64 -2.30
N LEU A 184 3.25 5.32 -3.35
CA LEU A 184 1.87 5.20 -3.82
C LEU A 184 1.59 3.81 -4.40
N ILE A 185 2.51 3.27 -5.21
CA ILE A 185 2.41 1.90 -5.76
C ILE A 185 2.37 0.88 -4.62
N MET A 186 3.20 1.03 -3.59
CA MET A 186 3.21 0.13 -2.43
C MET A 186 1.89 0.21 -1.64
N ALA A 187 1.32 1.40 -1.50
CA ALA A 187 0.01 1.56 -0.87
C ALA A 187 -1.10 0.86 -1.68
N ILE A 188 -1.09 0.97 -3.01
CA ILE A 188 -2.09 0.33 -3.88
C ILE A 188 -1.87 -1.19 -3.95
N SER A 189 -0.62 -1.66 -3.98
CA SER A 189 -0.29 -3.08 -4.09
C SER A 189 -0.78 -3.88 -2.89
N SER A 190 -0.93 -3.25 -1.72
CA SER A 190 -1.58 -3.86 -0.55
C SER A 190 -3.02 -4.32 -0.81
N PHE A 191 -3.69 -3.82 -1.85
CA PHE A 191 -5.03 -4.23 -2.30
C PHE A 191 -5.01 -5.12 -3.56
N SER A 192 -3.84 -5.63 -3.95
CA SER A 192 -3.70 -6.61 -5.03
C SER A 192 -4.49 -7.89 -4.75
N LYS A 193 -4.82 -8.67 -5.80
CA LYS A 193 -5.66 -9.87 -5.66
C LYS A 193 -5.01 -10.88 -4.70
N SER A 194 -3.68 -11.03 -4.76
CA SER A 194 -2.91 -11.89 -3.86
C SER A 194 -2.99 -11.42 -2.40
N ASN A 195 -2.82 -10.13 -2.14
CA ASN A 195 -2.91 -9.60 -0.78
C ASN A 195 -4.33 -9.66 -0.22
N VAL A 196 -5.35 -9.44 -1.05
CA VAL A 196 -6.77 -9.60 -0.67
C VAL A 196 -7.07 -11.05 -0.27
N ILE A 197 -6.60 -12.03 -1.04
CA ILE A 197 -6.75 -13.45 -0.70
C ILE A 197 -6.13 -13.76 0.66
N ARG A 198 -4.92 -13.27 0.91
CA ARG A 198 -4.24 -13.44 2.20
C ARG A 198 -4.99 -12.77 3.35
N GLU A 199 -5.55 -11.59 3.13
CA GLU A 199 -6.35 -10.89 4.15
C GLU A 199 -7.66 -11.65 4.46
N ILE A 200 -8.32 -12.20 3.44
CA ILE A 200 -9.51 -13.04 3.64
C ILE A 200 -9.16 -14.29 4.46
N LEU A 201 -8.04 -14.97 4.17
CA LEU A 201 -7.59 -16.13 4.96
C LEU A 201 -7.37 -15.75 6.44
N LEU A 202 -6.74 -14.61 6.71
CA LEU A 202 -6.55 -14.12 8.08
C LEU A 202 -7.88 -13.85 8.79
N LEU A 203 -8.87 -13.29 8.08
CA LEU A 203 -10.19 -13.04 8.64
C LEU A 203 -10.95 -14.34 8.94
N ILE A 204 -10.84 -15.35 8.06
CA ILE A 204 -11.42 -16.69 8.31
C ILE A 204 -10.79 -17.32 9.55
N MET A 205 -9.45 -17.29 9.67
CA MET A 205 -8.75 -17.81 10.85
C MET A 205 -9.21 -17.11 12.14
N ARG A 206 -9.41 -15.78 12.10
CA ARG A 206 -9.93 -15.01 13.24
C ARG A 206 -11.35 -15.42 13.60
N LEU A 207 -12.25 -15.59 12.63
CA LEU A 207 -13.62 -16.07 12.88
C LEU A 207 -13.63 -17.45 13.53
N LYS A 208 -12.85 -18.40 13.00
CA LYS A 208 -12.72 -19.74 13.58
C LYS A 208 -12.24 -19.70 15.04
N LEU A 209 -11.29 -18.80 15.33
CA LEU A 209 -10.75 -18.64 16.68
C LEU A 209 -11.79 -18.02 17.63
N GLU A 210 -12.51 -16.99 17.18
CA GLU A 210 -13.61 -16.37 17.95
C GLU A 210 -14.72 -17.39 18.26
N ASN A 211 -15.15 -18.17 17.25
CA ASN A 211 -16.15 -19.22 17.42
C ASN A 211 -15.68 -20.30 18.42
N LYS A 212 -14.40 -20.69 18.38
CA LYS A 212 -13.82 -21.65 19.34
C LYS A 212 -13.78 -21.09 20.76
N ILE A 213 -13.40 -19.83 20.94
CA ILE A 213 -13.35 -19.18 22.27
C ILE A 213 -14.76 -19.05 22.84
N ILE A 214 -15.73 -18.60 22.03
CA ILE A 214 -17.13 -18.50 22.45
C ILE A 214 -17.67 -19.88 22.86
N LYS A 215 -17.46 -20.91 22.03
CA LYS A 215 -17.91 -22.28 22.33
C LYS A 215 -17.26 -22.85 23.61
N ASN A 216 -16.00 -22.55 23.88
CA ASN A 216 -15.33 -22.97 25.12
C ASN A 216 -15.85 -22.23 26.36
N ASN A 217 -16.22 -20.95 26.24
CA ASN A 217 -16.80 -20.19 27.35
C ASN A 217 -18.23 -20.66 27.68
N PHE A 218 -18.99 -21.15 26.70
CA PHE A 218 -20.31 -21.74 26.92
C PHE A 218 -20.26 -23.15 27.52
N ASN A 219 -19.18 -23.91 27.33
CA ASN A 219 -19.01 -25.26 27.92
C ASN A 219 -18.46 -25.25 29.35
N ASN A 220 -18.02 -24.08 29.86
CA ASN A 220 -17.47 -23.92 31.20
C ASN A 220 -18.48 -23.31 32.21
N HIS A 221 -19.76 -23.23 31.82
CA HIS A 221 -20.89 -22.82 32.64
C HIS A 221 -21.96 -23.91 32.63
#